data_AF-A0A662G8G7-F1
#
_entry.id   AF-A0A662G8G7-F1
#
_cell.length_a   1.000
_cell.length_b   1.000
_cell.length_c   1.000
_cell.angle_alpha   90.00
_cell.angle_beta   90.00
_cell.angle_gamma   90.00
#
_symmetry.space_group_name_H-M   'P 1'
#
loop_
_entity.id
_entity.type
_entity.pdbx_description
1 polymer ?
#
loop_
_entity_poly.entity_id
_entity_poly.type
_entity_poly.pdbx_seq_one_letter_code
_entity_poly.pdbx_strand_id
1 'polypeptide(L)'
;MSAARKFEEYERELERGRVSVRIAGSGTYNGDVLRASGSIKVEGDLTLSEARVSGSFTCIGSINASLTSFSGSTRITGDLVADAIRASGSLSVGGDLNARATARLSGSTAVSGTLGSGEVRVSGSLRAGSVRCSKLVA
;
A
#
# COMPACT_ATOMS: atom_id res chain seq x y z
N MET A 1 27.86 17.20 -17.11
CA MET A 1 26.64 16.87 -16.34
C MET A 1 27.00 16.95 -14.85
N SER A 2 26.26 17.74 -14.07
CA SER A 2 26.71 18.33 -12.79
C SER A 2 26.79 17.35 -11.62
N ALA A 3 27.85 17.47 -10.81
CA ALA A 3 28.10 16.71 -9.58
C ALA A 3 26.99 16.83 -8.52
N ALA A 4 26.15 17.88 -8.61
CA ALA A 4 25.02 18.09 -7.70
C ALA A 4 24.01 16.94 -7.71
N ARG A 5 23.71 16.35 -8.88
CA ARG A 5 22.75 15.23 -8.95
C ARG A 5 23.26 13.95 -8.27
N LYS A 6 24.57 13.69 -8.31
CA LYS A 6 25.16 12.52 -7.64
C LYS A 6 25.12 12.64 -6.13
N PHE A 7 25.19 13.86 -5.59
CA PHE A 7 25.11 14.11 -4.14
C PHE A 7 23.68 13.95 -3.63
N GLU A 8 22.69 14.47 -4.36
CA GLU A 8 21.27 14.29 -4.02
C GLU A 8 20.81 12.82 -4.13
N GLU A 9 21.34 12.06 -5.10
CA GLU A 9 21.10 10.60 -5.18
C GLU A 9 21.69 9.85 -3.98
N TYR A 10 22.87 10.25 -3.50
CA TYR A 10 23.54 9.60 -2.37
C TYR A 10 22.84 9.84 -1.03
N GLU A 11 22.38 11.07 -0.77
CA GLU A 11 21.62 11.37 0.45
C GLU A 11 20.24 10.68 0.46
N ARG A 12 19.60 10.51 -0.70
CA ARG A 12 18.35 9.73 -0.82
C ARG A 12 18.49 8.26 -0.45
N GLU A 13 19.65 7.64 -0.67
CA GLU A 13 19.89 6.26 -0.23
C GLU A 13 20.08 6.15 1.29
N LEU A 14 20.60 7.20 1.93
CA LEU A 14 20.88 7.23 3.36
C LEU A 14 19.64 7.60 4.21
N GLU A 15 18.68 8.34 3.65
CA GLU A 15 17.44 8.75 4.32
C GLU A 15 16.27 7.76 4.19
N ARG A 16 16.43 6.64 3.46
CA ARG A 16 15.48 5.51 3.59
C ARG A 16 15.62 4.95 5.00
N GLY A 17 14.88 5.56 5.93
CA GLY A 17 14.86 5.23 7.34
C GLY A 17 14.76 3.71 7.53
N ARG A 18 15.35 3.20 8.61
CA ARG A 18 15.42 1.75 8.87
C ARG A 18 14.02 1.13 8.86
N VAL A 19 13.59 0.62 7.70
CA VAL A 19 12.37 -0.17 7.59
C VAL A 19 12.72 -1.58 8.05
N SER A 20 12.03 -2.05 9.09
CA SER A 20 12.16 -3.44 9.51
C SER A 20 11.07 -4.26 8.80
N VAL A 21 11.50 -5.14 7.89
CA VAL A 21 10.61 -6.07 7.19
C VAL A 21 10.85 -7.46 7.75
N ARG A 22 9.84 -8.00 8.44
CA ARG A 22 9.83 -9.39 8.94
C ARG A 22 8.86 -10.20 8.08
N ILE A 23 9.38 -11.24 7.43
CA ILE A 23 8.58 -12.16 6.62
C ILE A 23 8.63 -13.52 7.31
N ALA A 24 7.47 -14.02 7.72
CA ALA A 24 7.28 -15.36 8.27
C ALA A 24 6.54 -16.21 7.23
N GLY A 25 7.21 -17.22 6.69
CA GLY A 25 6.72 -18.07 5.59
C GLY A 25 7.44 -17.75 4.28
N SER A 26 6.72 -17.80 3.17
CA SER A 26 7.28 -17.50 1.85
C SER A 26 7.01 -16.05 1.45
N GLY A 27 8.09 -15.30 1.24
CA GLY A 27 8.03 -13.97 0.66
C GLY A 27 9.38 -13.46 0.20
N THR A 28 9.36 -12.62 -0.82
CA THR A 28 10.53 -11.96 -1.40
C THR A 28 10.32 -10.46 -1.35
N TYR A 29 11.35 -9.75 -0.91
CA TYR A 29 11.43 -8.30 -0.97
C TYR A 29 12.81 -7.93 -1.53
N ASN A 30 12.83 -7.18 -2.63
CA ASN A 30 14.07 -6.76 -3.30
C ASN A 30 14.26 -5.23 -3.27
N GLY A 31 13.55 -4.50 -2.41
CA GLY A 31 13.54 -3.04 -2.38
C GLY A 31 12.35 -2.43 -3.12
N ASP A 32 12.11 -2.89 -4.36
CA ASP A 32 11.07 -2.34 -5.25
C ASP A 32 9.83 -3.23 -5.39
N VAL A 33 9.96 -4.52 -5.18
CA VAL A 33 8.88 -5.50 -5.32
C VAL A 33 8.80 -6.32 -4.05
N LEU A 34 7.62 -6.34 -3.46
CA LEU A 34 7.28 -7.14 -2.30
C LEU A 34 6.24 -8.18 -2.69
N ARG A 35 6.59 -9.46 -2.58
CA ARG A 35 5.70 -10.59 -2.82
C ARG A 35 5.68 -11.48 -1.61
N ALA A 36 4.52 -11.80 -1.07
CA ALA A 36 4.43 -12.87 -0.07
C ALA A 36 3.10 -13.60 -0.06
N SER A 37 3.20 -14.86 0.30
CA SER A 37 2.06 -15.73 0.60
C SER A 37 1.95 -16.04 2.10
N GLY A 38 2.97 -15.73 2.90
CA GLY A 38 2.99 -15.91 4.36
C GLY A 38 2.47 -14.71 5.16
N SER A 39 3.01 -14.54 6.36
CA SER A 39 2.75 -13.39 7.23
C SER A 39 3.90 -12.38 7.13
N ILE A 40 3.61 -11.14 6.77
CA ILE A 40 4.58 -10.05 6.77
C ILE A 40 4.22 -9.05 7.86
N LYS A 41 5.22 -8.62 8.61
CA LYS A 41 5.18 -7.43 9.46
C LYS A 41 6.22 -6.43 8.99
N VAL A 42 5.80 -5.22 8.64
CA VAL A 42 6.66 -4.08 8.31
C VAL A 42 6.52 -3.04 9.39
N GLU A 43 7.64 -2.52 9.89
CA GLU A 43 7.70 -1.37 10.79
C GLU A 43 8.50 -0.26 10.09
N GLY A 44 7.87 0.89 9.91
CA GLY A 44 8.38 2.01 9.11
C GLY A 44 7.65 2.20 7.78
N ASP A 45 7.98 3.30 7.10
CA ASP A 45 7.35 3.68 5.84
C ASP A 45 7.92 2.90 4.66
N LEU A 46 7.05 2.23 3.93
CA LEU A 46 7.43 1.33 2.84
C LEU A 46 7.23 2.05 1.50
N THR A 47 8.32 2.26 0.75
CA THR A 47 8.26 2.79 -0.63
C THR A 47 8.74 1.72 -1.60
N LEU A 48 7.88 1.31 -2.53
CA LEU A 48 8.17 0.25 -3.49
C LEU A 48 7.36 0.43 -4.79
N SER A 49 7.68 -0.27 -5.86
CA SER A 49 6.91 -0.23 -7.10
C SER A 49 5.69 -1.17 -7.07
N GLU A 50 5.85 -2.40 -6.58
CA GLU A 50 4.78 -3.41 -6.59
C GLU A 50 4.68 -4.20 -5.29
N ALA A 51 3.52 -4.17 -4.62
CA ALA A 51 3.23 -5.04 -3.48
C ALA A 51 2.14 -6.07 -3.83
N ARG A 52 2.48 -7.35 -3.79
CA ARG A 52 1.52 -8.46 -3.84
C ARG A 52 1.57 -9.25 -2.56
N VAL A 53 0.49 -9.23 -1.79
CA VAL A 53 0.39 -10.05 -0.58
C VAL A 53 -0.88 -10.89 -0.61
N SER A 54 -0.66 -12.21 -0.58
CA SER A 54 -1.73 -13.20 -0.57
C SER A 54 -2.05 -13.72 0.83
N GLY A 55 -1.14 -13.54 1.79
CA GLY A 55 -1.32 -13.94 3.18
C GLY A 55 -1.71 -12.79 4.10
N SER A 56 -1.08 -12.72 5.26
CA SER A 56 -1.34 -11.68 6.27
C SER A 56 -0.28 -10.59 6.19
N PHE A 57 -0.68 -9.34 5.99
CA PHE A 57 0.22 -8.19 5.93
C PHE A 57 -0.12 -7.19 7.01
N THR A 58 0.85 -6.83 7.84
CA THR A 58 0.72 -5.74 8.82
C THR A 58 1.83 -4.72 8.58
N CYS A 59 1.44 -3.48 8.30
CA CYS A 59 2.35 -2.35 8.17
C CYS A 59 2.10 -1.33 9.29
N ILE A 60 3.13 -1.14 10.12
CA ILE A 60 3.19 -0.12 11.16
C ILE A 60 3.91 1.09 10.57
N GLY A 61 3.16 1.93 9.86
CA GLY A 61 3.68 3.01 9.02
C GLY A 61 2.79 3.25 7.81
N SER A 62 3.29 4.05 6.88
CA SER A 62 2.64 4.37 5.61
C SER A 62 3.23 3.55 4.47
N ILE A 63 2.45 3.34 3.41
CA ILE A 63 2.89 2.63 2.20
C ILE A 63 2.72 3.54 1.00
N ASN A 64 3.78 3.68 0.23
CA ASN A 64 3.78 4.33 -1.07
C ASN A 64 4.18 3.32 -2.13
N ALA A 65 3.25 2.97 -3.02
CA ALA A 65 3.52 2.02 -4.07
C ALA A 65 2.83 2.31 -5.40
N SER A 66 3.43 2.00 -6.56
CA SER A 66 2.72 2.20 -7.82
C SER A 66 1.54 1.22 -7.97
N LEU A 67 1.76 -0.07 -7.68
CA LEU A 67 0.72 -1.09 -7.75
C LEU A 67 0.64 -1.89 -6.45
N THR A 68 -0.57 -2.03 -5.90
CA THR A 68 -0.82 -2.90 -4.75
C THR A 68 -1.91 -3.94 -5.05
N SER A 69 -1.68 -5.17 -4.62
CA SER A 69 -2.61 -6.29 -4.74
C SER A 69 -2.63 -7.09 -3.45
N PHE A 70 -3.70 -6.91 -2.68
CA PHE A 70 -3.93 -7.59 -1.41
C PHE A 70 -5.09 -8.57 -1.55
N SER A 71 -4.79 -9.88 -1.54
CA SER A 71 -5.82 -10.91 -1.60
C SER A 71 -6.10 -11.59 -0.26
N GLY A 72 -5.20 -11.48 0.71
CA GLY A 72 -5.40 -11.99 2.07
C GLY A 72 -5.92 -10.93 3.04
N SER A 73 -5.33 -10.87 4.24
CA SER A 73 -5.70 -9.90 5.28
C SER A 73 -4.59 -8.87 5.43
N THR A 74 -4.91 -7.60 5.16
CA THR A 74 -3.96 -6.49 5.20
C THR A 74 -4.41 -5.45 6.20
N ARG A 75 -3.49 -5.06 7.09
CA ARG A 75 -3.66 -3.97 8.05
C ARG A 75 -2.53 -2.96 7.88
N ILE A 76 -2.89 -1.72 7.64
CA ILE A 76 -1.96 -0.59 7.52
C ILE A 76 -2.41 0.42 8.57
N THR A 77 -1.50 0.83 9.45
CA THR A 77 -1.83 1.76 10.54
C THR A 77 -1.77 3.22 10.10
N GLY A 78 -0.87 3.56 9.17
CA GLY A 78 -0.79 4.87 8.54
C GLY A 78 -1.56 4.95 7.24
N ASP A 79 -0.99 5.69 6.28
CA ASP A 79 -1.61 5.97 4.99
C ASP A 79 -1.23 4.94 3.93
N LEU A 80 -2.13 4.70 2.97
CA LEU A 80 -1.86 3.90 1.78
C LEU A 80 -2.01 4.77 0.54
N VAL A 81 -0.89 5.07 -0.11
CA VAL A 81 -0.83 5.80 -1.36
C VAL A 81 -0.38 4.88 -2.49
N ALA A 82 -1.17 4.79 -3.54
CA ALA A 82 -0.76 4.07 -4.73
C ALA A 82 -1.37 4.59 -6.03
N ASP A 83 -0.84 4.19 -7.19
CA ASP A 83 -1.48 4.53 -8.47
C ASP A 83 -2.69 3.63 -8.72
N ALA A 84 -2.51 2.33 -8.49
CA ALA A 84 -3.57 1.34 -8.58
C ALA A 84 -3.62 0.45 -7.34
N ILE A 85 -4.80 0.36 -6.73
CA ILE A 85 -5.07 -0.46 -5.55
C ILE A 85 -6.02 -1.58 -5.92
N ARG A 86 -5.64 -2.82 -5.63
CA ARG A 86 -6.52 -3.99 -5.74
C ARG A 86 -6.59 -4.69 -4.39
N ALA A 87 -7.77 -4.73 -3.81
CA ALA A 87 -8.03 -5.48 -2.59
C ALA A 87 -9.17 -6.45 -2.84
N SER A 88 -8.86 -7.75 -2.83
CA SER A 88 -9.88 -8.80 -2.95
C SER A 88 -10.20 -9.51 -1.64
N GLY A 89 -9.34 -9.39 -0.63
CA GLY A 89 -9.54 -9.93 0.71
C GLY A 89 -10.04 -8.87 1.70
N SER A 90 -9.44 -8.85 2.88
CA SER A 90 -9.73 -7.86 3.93
C SER A 90 -8.64 -6.79 3.97
N LEU A 91 -9.00 -5.54 3.70
CA LEU A 91 -8.08 -4.40 3.78
C LEU A 91 -8.54 -3.44 4.89
N SER A 92 -7.67 -3.15 5.84
CA SER A 92 -7.88 -2.18 6.90
C SER A 92 -6.80 -1.11 6.86
N VAL A 93 -7.20 0.15 6.71
CA VAL A 93 -6.31 1.32 6.70
C VAL A 93 -6.69 2.25 7.85
N GLY A 94 -5.73 2.54 8.72
CA GLY A 94 -5.89 3.42 9.88
C GLY A 94 -5.89 4.90 9.51
N GLY A 95 -5.16 5.29 8.46
CA GLY A 95 -5.17 6.64 7.92
C GLY A 95 -6.02 6.78 6.65
N ASP A 96 -5.50 7.52 5.69
CA ASP A 96 -6.11 7.78 4.39
C ASP A 96 -5.69 6.73 3.34
N LEU A 97 -6.61 6.40 2.43
CA LEU A 97 -6.34 5.54 1.28
C LEU A 97 -6.45 6.38 0.01
N ASN A 98 -5.35 6.61 -0.68
CA ASN A 98 -5.31 7.46 -1.87
C ASN A 98 -4.81 6.67 -3.09
N ALA A 99 -5.71 6.39 -4.03
CA ALA A 99 -5.40 5.74 -5.30
C ALA A 99 -5.38 6.77 -6.45
N ARG A 100 -4.26 7.01 -7.11
CA ARG A 100 -4.20 8.06 -8.16
C ARG A 100 -5.10 7.77 -9.35
N ALA A 101 -5.12 6.51 -9.80
CA ALA A 101 -5.85 6.10 -10.99
C ALA A 101 -7.12 5.31 -10.63
N THR A 102 -6.95 4.12 -10.04
CA THR A 102 -8.07 3.20 -9.78
C THR A 102 -7.94 2.45 -8.47
N ALA A 103 -9.05 2.32 -7.73
CA ALA A 103 -9.18 1.48 -6.56
C ALA A 103 -10.22 0.38 -6.84
N ARG A 104 -9.81 -0.89 -6.86
CA ARG A 104 -10.70 -2.05 -7.05
C ARG A 104 -10.79 -2.86 -5.76
N LEU A 105 -11.95 -2.83 -5.14
CA LEU A 105 -12.24 -3.38 -3.82
C LEU A 105 -13.36 -4.41 -3.94
N SER A 106 -13.02 -5.69 -4.09
CA SER A 106 -14.01 -6.76 -4.23
C SER A 106 -14.32 -7.50 -2.92
N GLY A 107 -13.48 -7.33 -1.89
CA GLY A 107 -13.65 -7.96 -0.58
C GLY A 107 -14.23 -7.01 0.46
N SER A 108 -13.64 -7.01 1.65
CA SER A 108 -14.02 -6.14 2.77
C SER A 108 -12.96 -5.08 3.00
N THR A 109 -13.27 -3.82 2.72
CA THR A 109 -12.34 -2.69 2.92
C THR A 109 -12.86 -1.76 4.01
N ALA A 110 -12.01 -1.46 4.97
CA ALA A 110 -12.25 -0.52 6.06
C ALA A 110 -11.16 0.55 6.07
N VAL A 111 -11.53 1.81 5.85
CA VAL A 111 -10.65 2.97 5.90
C VAL A 111 -11.15 3.88 7.01
N SER A 112 -10.29 4.21 7.97
CA SER A 112 -10.72 5.07 9.09
C SER A 112 -10.78 6.54 8.66
N GLY A 113 -9.86 6.96 7.78
CA GLY A 113 -9.83 8.28 7.17
C GLY A 113 -10.65 8.38 5.88
N THR A 114 -10.09 9.09 4.91
CA THR A 114 -10.67 9.35 3.60
C THR A 114 -10.16 8.37 2.55
N LEU A 115 -11.06 7.79 1.78
CA LEU A 115 -10.76 7.08 0.55
C LEU A 115 -10.79 8.07 -0.63
N GLY A 116 -9.63 8.41 -1.18
CA GLY A 116 -9.46 9.22 -2.39
C GLY A 116 -9.14 8.36 -3.61
N SER A 117 -9.85 8.50 -4.72
CA SER A 117 -9.42 7.92 -6.00
C SER A 117 -10.07 8.55 -7.22
N GLY A 118 -9.41 8.54 -8.38
CA GLY A 118 -10.04 8.88 -9.65
C GLY A 118 -11.27 8.00 -9.92
N GLU A 119 -11.05 6.69 -9.99
CA GLU A 119 -12.12 5.69 -10.13
C GLU A 119 -12.10 4.71 -8.95
N VAL A 120 -13.25 4.49 -8.32
CA VAL A 120 -13.45 3.50 -7.26
C VAL A 120 -14.41 2.45 -7.78
N ARG A 121 -13.98 1.19 -7.79
CA ARG A 121 -14.84 0.03 -8.05
C ARG A 121 -14.96 -0.79 -6.80
N VAL A 122 -16.14 -0.84 -6.22
CA VAL A 122 -16.49 -1.72 -5.12
C VAL A 122 -17.35 -2.84 -5.67
N SER A 123 -17.10 -4.07 -5.25
CA SER A 123 -18.01 -5.20 -5.51
C SER A 123 -18.30 -6.01 -4.25
N GLY A 124 -17.75 -5.57 -3.11
CA GLY A 124 -17.95 -6.16 -1.79
C GLY A 124 -18.40 -5.10 -0.79
N SER A 125 -17.84 -5.14 0.42
CA SER A 125 -18.15 -4.19 1.48
C SER A 125 -17.07 -3.12 1.59
N LEU A 126 -17.46 -1.84 1.49
CA LEU A 126 -16.59 -0.69 1.76
C LEU A 126 -17.14 0.09 2.95
N ARG A 127 -16.29 0.31 3.96
CA ARG A 127 -16.49 1.29 5.02
C ARG A 127 -15.35 2.28 4.96
N ALA A 128 -15.66 3.55 4.77
CA ALA A 128 -14.69 4.63 4.82
C ALA A 128 -15.30 5.81 5.60
N GLY A 129 -14.48 6.56 6.33
CA GLY A 129 -14.96 7.78 7.01
C GLY A 129 -15.46 8.81 6.01
N SER A 130 -14.79 8.92 4.86
CA SER A 130 -15.23 9.74 3.73
C SER A 130 -14.75 9.12 2.42
N VAL A 131 -15.50 9.26 1.33
CA VAL A 131 -15.11 8.80 0.00
C VAL A 131 -15.09 9.98 -0.96
N ARG A 132 -13.93 10.27 -1.54
CA ARG A 132 -13.73 11.28 -2.58
C ARG A 132 -13.32 10.58 -3.86
N CYS A 133 -14.22 10.54 -4.83
CA CYS A 133 -13.88 10.00 -6.14
C CYS A 133 -14.51 10.76 -7.30
N SER A 134 -13.87 10.67 -8.46
CA SER A 134 -14.44 11.23 -9.71
C SER A 134 -15.47 10.29 -10.31
N LYS A 135 -15.29 8.97 -10.14
CA LYS A 135 -16.20 7.94 -10.62
C LYS A 135 -16.30 6.80 -9.61
N LEU A 136 -17.52 6.45 -9.23
CA LEU A 136 -17.81 5.30 -8.39
C LEU A 136 -18.57 4.24 -9.20
N VAL A 137 -18.12 3.00 -9.10
CA VAL A 137 -18.82 1.79 -9.58
C VAL A 137 -19.00 0.92 -8.35
N ALA A 138 -20.23 0.57 -8.01
CA ALA A 138 -20.57 -0.24 -6.85
C ALA A 138 -21.45 -1.42 -7.28
#